data_AF-A0A6P4YBC3-F1
#
_entry.id   AF-A0A6P4YBC3-F1
#
_cell.length_a   1.000
_cell.length_b   1.000
_cell.length_c   1.000
_cell.angle_alpha   90.00
_cell.angle_beta   90.00
_cell.angle_gamma   90.00
#
_symmetry.space_group_name_H-M   'P 1'
#
loop_
_entity.id
_entity.type
_entity.pdbx_description
1 polymer ?
#
loop_
_entity_poly.entity_id
_entity_poly.type
_entity_poly.pdbx_seq_one_letter_code
_entity_poly.pdbx_strand_id
1 'polypeptide(L)'
;MRLSMVLSYLPKTVRGMRYKWYFNTEHVPGKQWIGKHRRWRPITLTMKRNTLKRLRWEAETEKYLSTCHLSQAEEACIDEESRASKEFEKIRDWNYRKRMPAHKYIQDHLEHLNIHKRWADPQEYQRDIPVRKKKSYLDFK
;
A
#
# COMPACT_ATOMS: atom_id res chain seq x y z
N MET A 1 41.07 3.08 -39.47
CA MET A 1 40.89 1.62 -39.72
C MET A 1 41.22 0.90 -38.42
N ARG A 2 40.43 0.07 -37.74
CA ARG A 2 39.06 -0.45 -37.89
C ARG A 2 38.49 -0.60 -36.47
N LEU A 3 37.40 0.11 -36.17
CA LEU A 3 36.49 -0.21 -35.07
C LEU A 3 35.60 -1.36 -35.54
N SER A 4 36.02 -2.61 -35.37
CA SER A 4 35.19 -3.76 -35.77
C SER A 4 35.52 -5.02 -34.99
N MET A 5 35.31 -5.04 -33.66
CA MET A 5 35.41 -6.29 -32.89
C MET A 5 34.66 -6.29 -31.55
N VAL A 6 33.47 -5.68 -31.46
CA VAL A 6 32.68 -5.70 -30.20
C VAL A 6 31.19 -6.07 -30.40
N LEU A 7 30.80 -6.57 -31.58
CA LEU A 7 29.37 -6.82 -31.90
C LEU A 7 29.03 -8.30 -32.15
N SER A 8 29.80 -9.25 -31.62
CA SER A 8 29.48 -10.70 -31.69
C SER A 8 28.71 -11.25 -30.47
N TYR A 9 28.42 -10.42 -29.46
CA TYR A 9 27.80 -10.85 -28.19
C TYR A 9 26.35 -10.39 -27.98
N LEU A 10 25.60 -10.10 -29.04
CA LEU A 10 24.16 -9.88 -28.94
C LEU A 10 23.41 -11.03 -29.63
N PRO A 11 22.68 -11.89 -28.89
CA PRO A 11 21.86 -12.91 -29.53
C PRO A 11 20.77 -12.23 -30.34
N LYS A 12 20.75 -12.57 -31.64
CA LYS A 12 19.77 -12.15 -32.64
C LYS A 12 18.36 -12.28 -32.07
N THR A 13 17.67 -11.15 -31.96
CA THR A 13 16.22 -11.09 -31.76
C THR A 13 15.53 -11.82 -32.91
N VAL A 14 14.91 -12.96 -32.62
CA VAL A 14 13.94 -13.59 -33.52
C VAL A 14 12.55 -13.35 -32.94
N ARG A 15 11.83 -12.41 -33.56
CA ARG A 15 10.38 -12.25 -33.43
C ARG A 15 9.71 -13.59 -33.75
N GLY A 16 8.79 -14.01 -32.89
CA GLY A 16 7.92 -15.17 -33.13
C GLY A 16 8.39 -16.44 -32.43
N MET A 17 8.16 -16.53 -31.12
CA MET A 17 8.30 -17.80 -30.39
C MET A 17 7.03 -18.13 -29.62
N ARG A 18 6.20 -18.98 -30.24
CA ARG A 18 5.19 -19.81 -29.58
C ARG A 18 5.87 -20.56 -28.44
N TYR A 19 5.34 -20.41 -27.23
CA TYR A 19 5.56 -21.21 -26.02
C TYR A 19 6.87 -22.02 -25.97
N LYS A 20 7.99 -21.32 -25.80
CA LYS A 20 9.33 -21.89 -25.61
C LYS A 20 9.56 -22.36 -24.16
N TRP A 21 8.62 -23.14 -23.60
CA TRP A 21 8.77 -23.75 -22.26
C TRP A 21 9.58 -25.05 -22.28
N TYR A 22 9.92 -25.55 -23.48
CA TYR A 22 10.87 -26.64 -23.68
C TYR A 22 12.24 -26.01 -24.00
N PHE A 23 12.92 -25.52 -22.96
CA PHE A 23 14.27 -24.97 -23.05
C PHE A 23 15.23 -26.00 -23.67
N ASN A 24 15.84 -25.64 -24.81
CA ASN A 24 17.00 -26.27 -25.48
C ASN A 24 17.48 -27.59 -24.86
N THR A 25 16.87 -28.67 -25.35
CA THR A 25 17.27 -30.07 -25.21
C THR A 25 18.34 -30.39 -26.23
N GLU A 26 19.59 -30.55 -25.82
CA GLU A 26 20.50 -31.37 -26.64
C GLU A 26 20.76 -32.74 -26.00
N HIS A 27 20.73 -32.91 -24.65
CA HIS A 27 21.14 -34.20 -24.04
C HIS A 27 20.47 -34.63 -22.70
N VAL A 28 19.37 -34.04 -22.21
CA VAL A 28 18.66 -34.52 -20.99
C VAL A 28 17.18 -34.74 -21.28
N PRO A 29 16.63 -35.97 -21.09
CA PRO A 29 15.24 -36.24 -21.38
C PRO A 29 14.31 -35.66 -20.29
N GLY A 30 13.18 -35.06 -20.70
CA GLY A 30 12.15 -34.57 -19.79
C GLY A 30 12.50 -33.26 -19.06
N LYS A 31 11.92 -33.05 -17.86
CA LYS A 31 12.13 -31.83 -17.06
C LYS A 31 13.51 -31.84 -16.40
N GLN A 32 14.31 -30.80 -16.63
CA GLN A 32 15.74 -30.76 -16.25
C GLN A 32 16.05 -31.05 -14.76
N TRP A 33 15.15 -30.67 -13.83
CA TRP A 33 15.39 -30.74 -12.38
C TRP A 33 14.54 -31.81 -11.67
N ILE A 34 13.77 -32.62 -12.40
CA ILE A 34 12.79 -33.56 -11.87
C ILE A 34 12.94 -34.91 -12.60
N GLY A 35 12.51 -36.02 -12.00
CA GLY A 35 12.56 -37.35 -12.63
C GLY A 35 13.89 -38.09 -12.46
N LYS A 36 14.11 -39.14 -13.25
CA LYS A 36 15.28 -40.03 -13.16
C LYS A 36 16.56 -39.40 -13.73
N HIS A 37 16.47 -38.83 -14.92
CA HIS A 37 17.61 -38.20 -15.59
C HIS A 37 17.54 -36.68 -15.40
N ARG A 38 18.35 -36.16 -14.47
CA ARG A 38 18.40 -34.72 -14.14
C ARG A 38 19.73 -34.13 -14.60
N ARG A 39 19.76 -32.81 -14.76
CA ARG A 39 21.01 -32.09 -15.02
C ARG A 39 21.85 -32.02 -13.75
N TRP A 40 23.14 -32.35 -13.84
CA TRP A 40 24.07 -32.13 -12.73
C TRP A 40 24.21 -30.62 -12.46
N ARG A 41 24.05 -30.23 -11.18
CA ARG A 41 24.27 -28.86 -10.71
C ARG A 41 25.55 -28.80 -9.89
N PRO A 42 26.66 -28.27 -10.43
CA PRO A 42 27.90 -28.15 -9.66
C PRO A 42 27.74 -27.15 -8.51
N ILE A 43 28.33 -27.46 -7.36
CA ILE A 43 28.39 -26.55 -6.22
C ILE A 43 29.52 -25.57 -6.46
N THR A 44 29.19 -24.30 -6.63
CA THR A 44 30.18 -23.24 -6.83
C THR A 44 30.84 -22.82 -5.51
N LEU A 45 32.01 -22.19 -5.58
CA LEU A 45 32.69 -21.63 -4.41
C LEU A 45 31.86 -20.53 -3.73
N THR A 46 31.09 -19.76 -4.50
CA THR A 46 30.19 -18.73 -3.97
C THR A 46 29.08 -19.33 -3.11
N MET A 47 28.51 -20.47 -3.54
CA MET A 47 27.52 -21.20 -2.74
C MET A 47 28.13 -21.66 -1.42
N LYS A 48 29.32 -22.26 -1.44
CA LYS A 48 30.02 -22.70 -0.23
C LYS A 48 30.29 -21.53 0.73
N ARG A 49 30.78 -20.40 0.21
CA ARG A 49 31.05 -19.18 0.98
C ARG A 49 29.76 -18.64 1.63
N ASN A 50 28.66 -18.61 0.89
CA ASN A 50 27.38 -18.12 1.39
C ASN A 50 26.81 -19.03 2.48
N THR A 51 26.91 -20.36 2.30
CA THR A 51 26.53 -21.31 3.35
C THR A 51 27.36 -21.11 4.61
N LEU A 52 28.69 -20.99 4.47
CA LEU A 52 29.57 -20.78 5.61
C LEU A 52 29.28 -19.45 6.33
N LYS A 53 28.95 -18.39 5.58
CA LYS A 53 28.52 -17.11 6.15
C LYS A 53 27.24 -17.25 6.98
N ARG A 54 26.24 -18.01 6.50
CA ARG A 54 25.00 -18.26 7.24
C ARG A 54 25.25 -19.08 8.52
N LEU A 55 26.05 -20.15 8.42
CA LEU A 55 26.41 -20.96 9.58
C LEU A 55 27.11 -20.15 10.67
N ARG A 56 27.95 -19.17 10.29
CA ARG A 56 28.57 -18.26 11.26
C ARG A 56 27.54 -17.41 11.99
N TRP A 57 26.56 -16.87 11.26
CA TRP A 57 25.47 -16.10 11.87
C TRP A 57 24.59 -16.96 12.77
N GLU A 58 24.29 -18.19 12.37
CA GLU A 58 23.53 -19.13 13.18
C GLU A 58 24.26 -19.45 14.49
N ALA A 59 25.57 -19.74 14.43
CA ALA A 59 26.38 -19.99 15.62
C ALA A 59 26.49 -18.77 16.55
N GLU A 60 26.59 -17.57 15.98
CA GLU A 60 26.58 -16.32 16.75
C GLU A 60 25.22 -16.07 17.40
N THR A 61 24.12 -16.33 16.68
CA THR A 61 22.75 -16.20 17.19
C THR A 61 22.49 -17.21 18.31
N GLU A 62 22.92 -18.45 18.16
CA GLU A 62 22.80 -19.51 19.17
C GLU A 62 23.47 -19.10 20.48
N LYS A 63 24.67 -18.52 20.39
CA LYS A 63 25.37 -17.98 21.58
C LYS A 63 24.50 -16.96 22.32
N TYR A 64 23.90 -16.01 21.61
CA TYR A 64 23.05 -14.98 22.23
C TYR A 64 21.75 -15.55 22.80
N LEU A 65 21.13 -16.51 22.11
CA LEU A 65 19.90 -17.16 22.58
C LEU A 65 20.14 -18.10 23.77
N SER A 66 21.35 -18.64 23.92
CA SER A 66 21.69 -19.56 25.04
C SER A 66 21.68 -18.88 26.42
N THR A 67 21.86 -17.56 26.47
CA THR A 67 21.92 -16.81 27.73
C THR A 67 20.61 -16.08 27.96
N CYS A 68 19.60 -16.81 28.45
CA CYS A 68 18.34 -16.19 28.88
C CYS A 68 18.55 -15.34 30.13
N HIS A 69 17.95 -14.15 30.14
CA HIS A 69 18.03 -13.24 31.29
C HIS A 69 17.08 -13.61 32.43
N LEU A 70 15.94 -14.21 32.12
CA LEU A 70 14.94 -14.64 33.08
C LEU A 70 14.84 -16.16 33.09
N SER A 71 14.56 -16.72 34.26
CA SER A 71 14.13 -18.10 34.38
C SER A 71 12.68 -18.25 33.91
N GLN A 72 12.33 -19.45 33.46
CA GLN A 72 10.97 -19.74 33.00
C GLN A 72 9.90 -19.50 34.08
N ALA A 73 10.27 -19.67 35.36
CA ALA A 73 9.38 -19.38 36.49
C ALA A 73 9.13 -17.87 36.67
N GLU A 74 10.15 -17.04 36.44
CA GLU A 74 10.00 -15.57 36.49
C GLU A 74 9.20 -15.06 35.30
N GLU A 75 9.41 -15.61 34.10
CA GLU A 75 8.61 -15.29 32.91
C GLU A 75 7.13 -15.63 33.12
N ALA A 76 6.81 -16.76 33.76
CA ALA A 76 5.44 -17.15 34.05
C ALA A 76 4.72 -16.20 35.03
N CYS A 77 5.47 -15.46 35.85
CA CYS A 77 4.91 -14.40 36.71
C CYS A 77 4.65 -13.09 35.96
N ILE A 78 5.19 -12.93 34.74
CA ILE A 78 4.86 -11.79 33.88
C ILE A 78 3.47 -12.03 33.30
N ASP A 79 2.56 -11.10 33.57
CA ASP A 79 1.17 -11.15 33.12
C ASP A 79 1.03 -10.84 31.61
N GLU A 80 1.68 -11.65 30.76
CA GLU A 80 1.69 -11.50 29.31
C GLU A 80 0.32 -11.79 28.70
N GLU A 81 -0.43 -12.74 29.27
CA GLU A 81 -1.75 -13.13 28.81
C GLU A 81 -2.76 -11.98 28.93
N SER A 82 -2.74 -11.27 30.06
CA SER A 82 -3.53 -10.04 30.29
C SER A 82 -3.10 -8.88 29.40
N ARG A 83 -1.80 -8.76 29.09
CA ARG A 83 -1.33 -7.75 28.14
C ARG A 83 -1.84 -8.06 26.74
N ALA A 84 -1.72 -9.31 26.31
CA ALA A 84 -2.20 -9.76 25.01
C ALA A 84 -3.71 -9.62 24.88
N SER A 85 -4.49 -9.95 25.92
CA SER A 85 -5.95 -9.77 25.91
C SER A 85 -6.36 -8.30 25.83
N LYS A 86 -5.70 -7.41 26.59
CA LYS A 86 -5.93 -5.96 26.51
C LYS A 86 -5.60 -5.39 25.14
N GLU A 87 -4.47 -5.79 24.55
CA GLU A 87 -4.12 -5.38 23.18
C GLU A 87 -5.16 -5.87 22.16
N PHE A 88 -5.61 -7.12 22.30
CA PHE A 88 -6.66 -7.68 21.45
C PHE A 88 -7.98 -6.91 21.59
N GLU A 89 -8.41 -6.59 22.81
CA GLU A 89 -9.62 -5.79 23.06
C GLU A 89 -9.51 -4.39 22.45
N LYS A 90 -8.36 -3.71 22.60
CA LYS A 90 -8.13 -2.41 21.94
C LYS A 90 -8.26 -2.51 20.42
N ILE A 91 -7.66 -3.53 19.81
CA ILE A 91 -7.73 -3.74 18.35
C ILE A 91 -9.18 -4.04 17.94
N ARG A 92 -9.90 -4.85 18.71
CA ARG A 92 -11.31 -5.17 18.49
C ARG A 92 -12.18 -3.91 18.54
N ASP A 93 -12.03 -3.11 19.58
CA ASP A 93 -12.77 -1.86 19.77
C ASP A 93 -12.45 -0.83 18.68
N TRP A 94 -11.18 -0.69 18.33
CA TRP A 94 -10.75 0.18 17.24
C TRP A 94 -11.37 -0.24 15.90
N ASN A 95 -11.35 -1.53 15.60
CA ASN A 95 -11.97 -2.06 14.38
C ASN A 95 -13.49 -1.84 14.39
N TYR A 96 -14.15 -2.04 15.52
CA TYR A 96 -15.58 -1.79 15.66
C TYR A 96 -15.93 -0.32 15.40
N ARG A 97 -15.21 0.61 16.05
CA ARG A 97 -15.38 2.05 15.86
C ARG A 97 -15.11 2.49 14.42
N LYS A 98 -14.09 1.92 13.77
CA LYS A 98 -13.77 2.22 12.36
C LYS A 98 -14.80 1.72 11.35
N ARG A 99 -15.52 0.64 11.67
CA ARG A 99 -16.58 0.10 10.81
C ARG A 99 -17.87 0.92 10.88
N MET A 100 -18.07 1.70 11.94
CA MET A 100 -19.23 2.59 12.04
C MET A 100 -19.13 3.71 11.01
N PRO A 101 -20.18 3.93 10.19
CA PRO A 101 -20.26 5.11 9.33
C PRO A 101 -20.13 6.39 10.15
N ALA A 102 -19.53 7.43 9.56
CA ALA A 102 -19.47 8.74 10.19
C ALA A 102 -20.88 9.30 10.43
N HIS A 103 -21.07 9.96 11.57
CA HIS A 103 -22.31 10.67 11.87
C HIS A 103 -22.52 11.80 10.87
N LYS A 104 -23.77 12.01 10.46
CA LYS A 104 -24.18 13.13 9.60
C LYS A 104 -24.84 14.19 10.46
N TYR A 105 -24.44 15.45 10.31
CA TYR A 105 -24.98 16.55 11.11
C TYR A 105 -25.98 17.36 10.28
N ILE A 106 -27.03 17.87 10.93
CA ILE A 106 -28.01 18.75 10.26
C ILE A 106 -27.36 20.05 9.79
N GLN A 107 -26.29 20.49 10.46
CA GLN A 107 -25.51 21.65 10.08
C GLN A 107 -24.96 21.53 8.65
N ASP A 108 -24.41 20.36 8.28
CA ASP A 108 -23.87 20.11 6.94
C ASP A 108 -24.94 20.36 5.86
N HIS A 109 -26.20 20.04 6.17
CA HIS A 109 -27.33 20.27 5.28
C HIS A 109 -27.78 21.74 5.25
N LEU A 110 -27.76 22.44 6.39
CA LEU A 110 -28.17 23.85 6.48
C LEU A 110 -27.12 24.79 5.88
N GLU A 111 -25.84 24.47 5.98
CA GLU A 111 -24.76 25.24 5.36
C GLU A 111 -24.90 25.29 3.83
N HIS A 112 -25.48 24.25 3.21
CA HIS A 112 -25.76 24.22 1.78
C HIS A 112 -26.70 25.35 1.33
N LEU A 113 -27.61 25.83 2.21
CA LEU A 113 -28.52 26.92 1.88
C LEU A 113 -27.80 28.26 1.68
N ASN A 114 -26.59 28.41 2.24
CA ASN A 114 -25.78 29.63 2.09
C ASN A 114 -25.24 29.82 0.67
N ILE A 115 -25.32 28.82 -0.22
CA ILE A 115 -24.87 28.95 -1.63
C ILE A 115 -25.61 30.08 -2.35
N HIS A 116 -26.87 30.34 -2.00
CA HIS A 116 -27.66 31.42 -2.57
C HIS A 116 -27.56 32.75 -1.80
N LYS A 117 -26.74 32.81 -0.75
CA LYS A 117 -26.55 34.04 0.03
C LYS A 117 -25.78 35.05 -0.81
N ARG A 118 -26.47 36.09 -1.26
CA ARG A 118 -25.91 37.22 -1.98
C ARG A 118 -25.85 38.42 -1.04
N TRP A 119 -24.89 39.32 -1.28
CA TRP A 119 -24.96 40.66 -0.69
C TRP A 119 -26.08 41.43 -1.38
N ALA A 120 -26.65 42.41 -0.68
CA ALA A 120 -27.68 43.25 -1.26
C ALA A 120 -27.09 43.96 -2.49
N ASP A 121 -27.63 43.69 -3.67
CA ASP A 121 -27.32 44.47 -4.86
C ASP A 121 -27.79 45.90 -4.61
N PRO A 122 -26.93 46.92 -4.71
CA PRO A 122 -27.32 48.32 -4.43
C PRO A 122 -28.50 48.81 -5.28
N GLN A 123 -28.81 48.10 -6.38
CA GLN A 123 -29.85 48.45 -7.35
C GLN A 123 -31.21 47.81 -7.07
N GLU A 124 -31.32 46.76 -6.24
CA GLU A 124 -32.60 46.08 -5.97
C GLU A 124 -33.48 46.80 -4.93
N TYR A 125 -32.90 47.62 -4.06
CA TYR A 125 -33.64 48.37 -3.02
C TYR A 125 -34.63 49.41 -3.59
N GLN A 126 -34.54 49.74 -4.88
CA GLN A 126 -35.39 50.73 -5.53
C GLN A 126 -36.70 50.14 -6.09
N ARG A 127 -36.81 48.80 -6.24
CA ARG A 127 -37.93 48.17 -6.98
C ARG A 127 -39.19 47.96 -6.16
N ASP A 128 -39.06 47.80 -4.85
CA ASP A 128 -40.17 47.38 -3.98
C ASP A 128 -40.80 48.53 -3.18
N ILE A 129 -40.28 49.76 -3.32
CA ILE A 129 -40.91 50.94 -2.73
C ILE A 129 -41.89 51.51 -3.76
N PRO A 130 -43.22 51.36 -3.58
CA PRO A 130 -44.17 52.06 -4.44
C PRO A 130 -43.95 53.56 -4.27
N VAL A 131 -43.37 54.20 -5.30
CA VAL A 131 -43.25 55.66 -5.35
C VAL A 131 -44.67 56.21 -5.41
N ARG A 132 -45.21 56.59 -4.24
CA ARG A 132 -46.51 57.24 -4.13
C ARG A 132 -46.43 58.56 -4.88
N LYS A 133 -46.87 58.56 -6.15
CA LYS A 133 -46.99 59.79 -6.95
C LYS A 133 -47.85 60.76 -6.14
N LYS A 134 -47.27 61.85 -5.66
CA LYS A 134 -48.05 62.95 -5.08
C LYS A 134 -48.91 63.48 -6.22
N LYS A 135 -50.24 63.37 -6.11
CA LYS A 135 -51.16 64.07 -7.03
C LYS A 135 -50.81 65.55 -6.95
N SER A 136 -50.54 66.15 -8.11
CA SER A 136 -50.37 67.60 -8.18
C SER A 136 -51.75 68.24 -8.14
N TYR A 137 -51.85 69.49 -7.67
CA TYR A 137 -53.12 70.23 -7.64
C TYR A 137 -53.77 70.41 -9.03
N LEU A 138 -53.05 70.10 -10.12
CA LEU A 138 -53.53 70.16 -11.50
C LEU A 138 -54.32 68.90 -11.92
N ASP A 139 -54.23 67.80 -11.18
CA ASP A 139 -54.89 66.53 -11.53
C ASP A 139 -56.36 66.45 -11.07
N PHE A 140 -56.91 67.54 -10.52
CA PHE A 140 -58.27 67.63 -9.96
C PHE A 140 -59.19 68.59 -10.73
N LYS A 141 -58.83 68.98 -11.96
CA LYS A 141 -59.68 69.82 -12.83
C LYS A 141 -60.39 69.01 -13.89
#